data_AF-A0A183DU14-F1
#
_entry.id   AF-A0A183DU14-F1
#
_cell.length_a   1.000
_cell.length_b   1.000
_cell.length_c   1.000
_cell.angle_alpha   90.00
_cell.angle_beta   90.00
_cell.angle_gamma   90.00
#
_symmetry.space_group_name_H-M   'P 1'
#
loop_
_entity.id
_entity.type
_entity.pdbx_description
1 polymer ?
#
loop_
_entity_poly.entity_id
_entity_poly.type
_entity_poly.pdbx_seq_one_letter_code
_entity_poly.pdbx_strand_id
1 'polypeptide(L)'
;MSEDVLFYLFYNCPGEVYQVAAANELYSRDWRYHKSLGVWLTRSQYGGVKEHTATYEKGSYNVFDPVQWRKVGFFFELVFF
;
A
#
# COMPACT_ATOMS: atom_id res chain seq x y z
N MET A 1 -9.88 13.38 4.24
CA MET A 1 -9.22 13.52 2.91
C MET A 1 -9.28 12.18 2.18
N SER A 2 -9.64 12.15 0.89
CA SER A 2 -9.70 10.92 0.09
C SER A 2 -8.29 10.33 -0.13
N GLU A 3 -8.19 9.02 -0.30
CA GLU A 3 -6.92 8.34 -0.60
C GLU A 3 -6.32 8.82 -1.93
N ASP A 4 -7.15 9.10 -2.95
CA ASP A 4 -6.67 9.67 -4.23
C ASP A 4 -5.89 10.97 -4.05
N VAL A 5 -6.36 11.83 -3.13
CA VAL A 5 -5.68 13.11 -2.82
C VAL A 5 -4.38 12.85 -2.07
N LEU A 6 -4.34 11.86 -1.18
CA LEU A 6 -3.11 11.50 -0.48
C LEU A 6 -2.07 10.94 -1.44
N PHE A 7 -2.46 10.05 -2.36
CA PHE A 7 -1.56 9.58 -3.41
C PHE A 7 -1.10 10.71 -4.30
N TYR A 8 -2.00 11.62 -4.68
CA TYR A 8 -1.66 12.81 -5.46
C TYR A 8 -0.56 13.64 -4.77
N LEU A 9 -0.77 14.03 -3.51
CA LEU A 9 0.21 14.80 -2.74
C LEU A 9 1.53 14.06 -2.57
N PHE A 10 1.50 12.74 -2.34
CA PHE A 10 2.70 11.95 -2.16
C PHE A 10 3.57 11.87 -3.42
N TYR A 11 2.96 11.65 -4.60
CA TYR A 11 3.68 11.47 -5.86
C TYR A 11 3.99 12.78 -6.59
N ASN A 12 3.20 13.85 -6.38
CA ASN A 12 3.36 15.12 -7.10
C ASN A 12 4.04 16.23 -6.30
N CYS A 13 4.23 16.08 -4.99
CA CYS A 13 4.90 17.08 -4.15
C CYS A 13 6.17 16.54 -3.47
N PRO A 14 7.13 15.95 -4.23
CA PRO A 14 8.31 15.34 -3.63
C PRO A 14 9.19 16.37 -2.89
N GLY A 15 9.63 16.02 -1.68
CA GLY A 15 10.47 16.88 -0.84
C GLY A 15 9.72 17.97 -0.07
N GLU A 16 8.40 18.10 -0.26
CA GLU A 16 7.59 19.07 0.45
C GLU A 16 6.93 18.47 1.71
N VAL A 17 6.49 19.36 2.61
CA VAL A 17 5.74 18.98 3.83
C VAL A 17 4.49 18.17 3.49
N TYR A 18 3.87 18.44 2.34
CA TYR A 18 2.69 17.73 1.87
C TYR A 18 2.94 16.24 1.58
N GLN A 19 4.11 15.87 1.05
CA GLN A 19 4.45 14.47 0.82
C GLN A 19 4.57 13.72 2.15
N VAL A 20 5.23 14.32 3.16
CA VAL A 20 5.39 13.72 4.49
C VAL A 20 4.04 13.61 5.19
N ALA A 21 3.20 14.65 5.12
CA ALA A 21 1.85 14.63 5.68
C ALA A 21 0.97 13.54 5.03
N ALA A 22 1.01 13.42 3.70
CA ALA A 22 0.29 12.39 2.98
C ALA A 22 0.79 10.97 3.33
N ALA A 23 2.11 10.78 3.46
CA ALA A 23 2.70 9.51 3.87
C ALA A 23 2.25 9.08 5.27
N ASN A 24 2.22 10.01 6.23
CA ASN A 24 1.76 9.75 7.60
C ASN A 24 0.28 9.35 7.64
N GLU A 25 -0.57 10.08 6.90
CA GLU A 25 -2.00 9.78 6.82
C GLU A 25 -2.24 8.42 6.13
N LEU A 26 -1.54 8.10 5.04
CA LEU A 26 -1.58 6.78 4.39
C LEU A 26 -1.15 5.68 5.37
N TYR A 27 -0.07 5.91 6.12
CA TYR A 27 0.42 4.94 7.11
C TYR A 27 -0.59 4.66 8.22
N SER A 28 -1.28 5.70 8.71
CA SER A 28 -2.34 5.57 9.71
C SER A 28 -3.55 4.76 9.22
N ARG A 29 -3.71 4.64 7.90
CA ARG A 29 -4.76 3.86 7.22
C ARG A 29 -4.27 2.50 6.72
N ASP A 30 -3.24 1.97 7.39
CA ASP A 30 -2.61 0.68 7.09
C ASP A 30 -1.96 0.55 5.71
N TRP A 31 -1.75 1.66 4.99
CA TRP A 31 -0.90 1.63 3.80
C TRP A 31 0.57 1.56 4.20
N ARG A 32 1.33 0.78 3.43
CA ARG A 32 2.77 0.61 3.60
C ARG A 32 3.46 0.92 2.27
N TYR A 33 4.56 1.66 2.33
CA TYR A 33 5.29 2.07 1.14
C TYR A 33 6.42 1.09 0.83
N HIS A 34 6.40 0.52 -0.37
CA HIS A 34 7.45 -0.36 -0.85
C HIS A 34 8.53 0.45 -1.58
N LYS A 35 9.57 0.86 -0.85
CA LYS A 35 10.63 1.77 -1.34
C LYS A 35 11.22 1.39 -2.71
N SER A 36 11.55 0.12 -2.94
CA SER A 36 12.19 -0.31 -4.20
C SER A 36 11.25 -0.31 -5.40
N LEU A 37 9.94 -0.51 -5.18
CA LEU A 37 8.92 -0.51 -6.23
C LEU A 37 8.28 0.87 -6.39
N GLY A 38 8.44 1.73 -5.39
CA GLY A 38 7.85 3.06 -5.37
C GLY A 38 6.33 3.06 -5.21
N VAL A 39 5.72 2.00 -4.68
CA VAL A 39 4.26 1.84 -4.59
C VAL A 39 3.75 1.76 -3.15
N TRP A 40 2.49 2.14 -2.96
CA TRP A 40 1.77 1.94 -1.70
C TRP A 40 0.94 0.65 -1.77
N LEU A 41 0.95 -0.14 -0.70
CA LEU A 41 0.18 -1.37 -0.57
C LEU A 41 -0.56 -1.43 0.78
N THR A 42 -1.74 -2.03 0.79
CA THR A 42 -2.52 -2.29 2.01
C THR A 42 -3.14 -3.68 1.94
N ARG A 43 -3.45 -4.27 3.09
CA ARG A 43 -4.15 -5.57 3.14
C ARG A 43 -5.57 -5.41 2.58
N SER A 44 -6.00 -6.34 1.75
CA SER A 44 -7.36 -6.31 1.21
C SER A 44 -8.36 -6.66 2.30
N GLN A 45 -9.32 -5.77 2.55
CA GLN A 45 -10.40 -5.98 3.53
C GLN A 45 -11.36 -7.09 3.12
N TYR A 46 -11.42 -7.41 1.82
CA TYR A 46 -12.30 -8.41 1.22
C TYR A 46 -11.55 -9.70 0.83
N GLY A 47 -10.25 -9.78 1.12
CA GLY A 47 -9.42 -10.96 0.84
C GLY A 47 -9.65 -12.04 1.88
N GLY A 48 -10.63 -12.91 1.63
CA GLY A 48 -10.86 -14.13 2.41
C GLY A 48 -9.65 -15.06 2.39
N VAL A 49 -9.42 -15.68 3.55
CA VAL A 49 -8.34 -16.62 3.91
C VAL A 49 -6.98 -15.94 4.17
N LYS A 50 -6.79 -15.52 5.43
CA LYS A 50 -5.47 -15.44 6.06
C LYS A 50 -5.06 -16.85 6.48
N GLU A 51 -4.10 -17.43 5.77
CA GLU A 51 -3.24 -18.43 6.40
C GLU A 51 -2.01 -17.70 6.90
N HIS A 52 -1.97 -17.49 8.21
CA HIS A 52 -0.79 -16.98 8.89
C HIS A 52 -0.21 -18.14 9.70
N THR A 53 0.86 -18.71 9.18
CA THR A 53 1.62 -19.77 9.85
C THR A 53 2.97 -19.23 10.29
N ALA A 54 3.72 -20.01 11.07
CA ALA A 54 5.08 -19.65 11.47
C ALA A 54 6.05 -19.52 10.28
N THR A 55 5.69 -20.02 9.09
CA THR A 55 6.55 -20.12 7.91
C THR A 55 6.07 -19.30 6.71
N TYR A 56 4.79 -18.94 6.64
CA TYR A 56 4.29 -18.06 5.57
C TYR A 56 3.02 -17.30 5.97
N GLU A 57 2.81 -16.17 5.29
CA GLU A 57 1.57 -15.43 5.27
C GLU A 57 0.98 -15.41 3.85
N LYS A 58 -0.24 -15.94 3.70
CA LYS A 58 -1.01 -15.86 2.47
C LYS A 58 -2.11 -14.82 2.61
N GLY A 59 -2.17 -13.87 1.68
CA GLY A 59 -3.18 -12.82 1.74
C GLY A 59 -3.31 -11.99 0.47
N SER A 60 -4.49 -11.43 0.28
CA SER A 60 -4.75 -10.46 -0.78
C SER A 60 -4.31 -9.07 -0.33
N TYR A 61 -3.57 -8.38 -1.18
CA TYR A 61 -3.14 -7.01 -1.00
C TYR A 61 -3.71 -6.13 -2.11
N ASN A 62 -4.07 -4.90 -1.76
CA ASN A 62 -4.36 -3.86 -2.74
C ASN A 62 -3.11 -2.99 -2.88
N VAL A 63 -2.63 -2.84 -4.10
CA VAL A 63 -1.49 -1.98 -4.44
C VAL A 63 -2.03 -0.79 -5.23
N PHE A 64 -1.60 0.42 -4.90
CA PHE A 64 -1.88 1.59 -5.74
C PHE A 64 -0.77 1.73 -6.78
N ASP A 65 -1.14 1.60 -8.05
CA ASP A 65 -0.25 1.79 -9.20
C ASP A 65 -0.22 3.29 -9.57
N PRO A 66 0.90 4.00 -9.33
CA PRO A 66 1.01 5.42 -9.65
C PRO A 66 1.13 5.71 -11.16
N VAL A 67 1.47 4.72 -11.98
CA VAL A 67 1.58 4.86 -13.44
C VAL A 67 0.19 4.78 -14.08
N GLN A 68 -0.62 3.81 -13.64
CA GLN A 68 -1.99 3.62 -14.12
C GLN A 68 -3.05 4.40 -13.32
N TRP A 69 -2.64 5.02 -12.22
CA TRP A 69 -3.48 5.75 -11.27
C TRP A 69 -4.71 4.97 -10.79
N ARG A 70 -4.49 3.71 -10.40
CA ARG A 70 -5.56 2.82 -9.94
C ARG A 70 -5.09 1.85 -8.88
N LYS A 71 -6.03 1.34 -8.06
CA LYS A 71 -5.77 0.22 -7.17
C LYS A 71 -5.87 -1.10 -7.93
N VAL A 72 -4.89 -1.97 -7.74
CA VAL A 72 -4.81 -3.30 -8.30
C VAL A 72 -4.76 -4.31 -7.16
N GLY A 73 -5.62 -5.32 -7.22
CA GLY A 73 -5.61 -6.43 -6.27
C GLY A 73 -4.56 -7.47 -6.67
N PHE A 74 -3.70 -7.84 -5.74
CA PHE A 74 -2.73 -8.91 -5.89
C PHE A 74 -2.94 -9.95 -4.80
N PHE A 75 -2.76 -11.22 -5.15
CA PHE A 75 -2.72 -12.31 -4.18
C PHE A 75 -1.26 -12.69 -3.95
N PHE A 76 -0.73 -12.43 -2.76
CA PHE A 76 0.65 -12.72 -2.41
C PHE A 76 0.73 -13.87 -1.41
N GLU A 77 1.72 -14.74 -1.60
CA GLU A 77 2.19 -15.70 -0.60
C GLU A 77 3.58 -15.22 -0.14
N LEU A 78 3.65 -14.62 1.04
CA LEU A 78 4.89 -14.14 1.64
C LEU A 78 5.47 -15.26 2.51
N VAL A 79 6.57 -15.87 2.06
CA VAL A 79 7.26 -16.91 2.83
C VAL A 79 8.27 -16.26 3.76
N PHE A 80 8.21 -16.57 5.06
CA PHE A 80 9.16 -16.15 6.07
C PHE A 80 10.29 -17.19 6.11
N PHE A 81 11.40 -16.93 5.43
CA PHE A 81 12.63 -17.71 5.55
C PHE A 81 13.57 -17.09 6.58
#